data_AF-A0A251RBN4-F1
#
_entry.id   AF-A0A251RBN4-F1
#
_cell.length_a   1.000
_cell.length_b   1.000
_cell.length_c   1.000
_cell.angle_alpha   90.00
_cell.angle_beta   90.00
_cell.angle_gamma   90.00
#
_symmetry.space_group_name_H-M   'P 1'
#
loop_
_entity.id
_entity.type
_entity.pdbx_description
1 polymer ?
#
loop_
_entity_poly.entity_id
_entity_poly.type
_entity_poly.pdbx_seq_one_letter_code
_entity_poly.pdbx_strand_id
1 'polypeptide(L)'
;MKVLGIDFSCALGALANGHFPEKDCLLPLISKLLGYAIVAASTTVKLPQIMKILQHGSVRGLSIVAFELEVVGYTIALAYCLHKGLPFSAYGELAFLLIQAIILVAIIYYYSQPVGMKTWIRALLYCALAPTILAGQIDPILFEALYASQHAIFLCAKIPQIWANFSVK
;
A
#
# COMPACT_ATOMS: atom_id res chain seq x y z
N MET A 1 6.81 14.95 -25.96
CA MET A 1 5.71 15.33 -25.04
C MET A 1 5.89 14.56 -23.75
N LYS A 2 6.08 15.25 -22.62
CA LYS A 2 6.16 14.62 -21.28
C LYS A 2 4.73 14.43 -20.76
N VAL A 3 4.20 13.23 -20.85
CA VAL A 3 2.90 12.89 -20.23
C VAL A 3 3.20 12.14 -18.94
N LEU A 4 2.76 12.67 -17.79
CA LEU A 4 2.88 12.01 -16.48
C LEU A 4 4.33 11.56 -16.13
N GLY A 5 5.32 12.36 -16.52
CA GLY A 5 6.75 12.07 -16.30
C GLY A 5 7.33 10.97 -17.18
N ILE A 6 6.58 10.44 -18.14
CA ILE A 6 7.06 9.46 -19.13
C ILE A 6 7.58 10.23 -20.36
N ASP A 7 8.88 10.14 -20.62
CA ASP A 7 9.50 10.73 -21.81
C ASP A 7 9.39 9.77 -22.99
N PHE A 8 8.21 9.76 -23.63
CA PHE A 8 8.01 9.04 -24.89
C PHE A 8 8.86 9.62 -26.03
N SER A 9 9.35 10.85 -25.89
CA SER A 9 10.11 11.57 -26.90
C SER A 9 11.36 10.80 -27.38
N CYS A 10 12.02 10.07 -26.47
CA CYS A 10 13.22 9.31 -26.80
C CYS A 10 12.91 8.01 -27.56
N ALA A 11 11.88 7.28 -27.16
CA ALA A 11 11.43 6.10 -27.89
C ALA A 11 10.84 6.45 -29.27
N LEU A 12 10.02 7.51 -29.35
CA LEU A 12 9.46 7.99 -30.61
C LEU A 12 10.54 8.55 -31.54
N GLY A 13 11.56 9.23 -31.00
CA GLY A 13 12.69 9.76 -31.78
C GLY A 13 13.58 8.67 -32.36
N ALA A 14 13.86 7.60 -31.60
CA ALA A 14 14.63 6.46 -32.11
C ALA A 14 13.84 5.70 -33.21
N LEU A 15 12.55 5.46 -32.99
CA LEU A 15 11.66 4.83 -33.97
C LEU A 15 11.44 5.68 -35.22
N ALA A 16 11.31 7.00 -35.08
CA ALA A 16 11.18 7.92 -36.21
C ALA A 16 12.44 7.95 -37.09
N ASN A 17 13.61 7.72 -36.49
CA ASN A 17 14.88 7.61 -37.21
C ASN A 17 15.17 6.19 -37.73
N GLY A 18 14.30 5.20 -37.48
CA GLY A 18 14.48 3.81 -37.93
C GLY A 18 15.48 2.99 -37.11
N HIS A 19 15.89 3.48 -35.93
CA HIS A 19 16.85 2.82 -35.05
C HIS A 19 16.14 2.19 -33.85
N PHE A 20 16.69 1.08 -33.34
CA PHE A 20 16.22 0.51 -32.08
C PHE A 20 16.55 1.45 -30.91
N PRO A 21 15.60 1.73 -30.01
CA PRO A 21 15.83 2.60 -28.85
C PRO A 21 16.94 2.04 -27.94
N GLU A 22 17.87 2.90 -27.54
CA GLU A 22 18.97 2.55 -26.64
C GLU A 22 18.48 2.08 -25.27
N LYS A 23 19.24 1.19 -24.64
CA LYS A 23 18.89 0.56 -23.35
C LYS A 23 18.66 1.59 -22.24
N ASP A 24 19.41 2.70 -22.27
CA ASP A 24 19.31 3.80 -21.30
C ASP A 24 17.99 4.57 -21.40
N CYS A 25 17.27 4.44 -22.50
CA CYS A 25 15.97 5.03 -22.74
C CYS A 25 14.82 4.04 -22.54
N LEU A 26 15.02 2.79 -22.96
CA LEU A 26 14.01 1.74 -22.88
C LEU A 26 13.75 1.29 -21.43
N LEU A 27 14.80 1.14 -20.62
CA LEU A 27 14.69 0.66 -19.23
C LEU A 27 13.85 1.61 -18.35
N PRO A 28 14.10 2.93 -18.31
CA PRO A 28 13.26 3.85 -17.54
C PRO A 28 11.82 3.91 -18.03
N LEU A 29 11.59 3.79 -19.34
CA LEU A 29 10.26 3.81 -19.94
C LEU A 29 9.45 2.57 -19.51
N ILE A 30 10.04 1.38 -19.63
CA ILE A 30 9.43 0.11 -19.19
C ILE A 30 9.15 0.15 -17.68
N SER A 31 10.12 0.58 -16.86
CA SER A 31 9.93 0.66 -15.41
C SER A 31 8.80 1.60 -15.01
N LYS A 32 8.62 2.74 -15.70
CA LYS A 32 7.49 3.64 -15.44
C LYS A 32 6.16 3.05 -15.89
N LEU A 33 6.10 2.47 -17.09
CA LEU A 33 4.88 1.83 -17.59
C LEU A 33 4.45 0.66 -16.71
N LEU A 34 5.39 -0.18 -16.30
CA LEU A 34 5.16 -1.28 -15.37
C LEU A 34 4.67 -0.76 -14.02
N GLY A 35 5.32 0.28 -13.48
CA GLY A 35 4.87 0.94 -12.25
C GLY A 35 3.42 1.42 -12.33
N TYR A 36 3.03 2.09 -13.41
CA TYR A 36 1.64 2.52 -13.61
C TYR A 36 0.66 1.36 -13.82
N ALA A 37 1.08 0.28 -14.49
CA ALA A 37 0.27 -0.92 -14.62
C ALA A 37 0.02 -1.59 -13.26
N ILE A 38 1.04 -1.66 -12.41
CA ILE A 38 0.92 -2.19 -11.04
C ILE A 38 0.01 -1.29 -10.20
N VAL A 39 0.17 0.03 -10.28
CA VAL A 39 -0.73 1.00 -9.62
C VAL A 39 -2.18 0.79 -10.05
N ALA A 40 -2.43 0.58 -11.34
CA ALA A 40 -3.78 0.31 -11.84
C ALA A 40 -4.31 -1.04 -11.32
N ALA A 41 -3.49 -2.10 -11.35
CA ALA A 41 -3.87 -3.42 -10.85
C ALA A 41 -4.15 -3.41 -9.33
N SER A 42 -3.34 -2.69 -8.55
CA SER A 42 -3.47 -2.62 -7.10
C SER A 42 -4.79 -2.00 -6.66
N THR A 43 -5.45 -1.22 -7.53
CA THR A 43 -6.80 -0.70 -7.25
C THR A 43 -7.86 -1.80 -7.11
N THR A 44 -7.62 -3.02 -7.59
CA THR A 44 -8.62 -4.09 -7.56
C THR A 44 -8.33 -5.17 -6.52
N VAL A 45 -7.11 -5.25 -5.98
CA VAL A 45 -6.66 -6.41 -5.19
C VAL A 45 -7.39 -6.60 -3.87
N LYS A 46 -7.81 -5.53 -3.18
CA LYS A 46 -8.55 -5.62 -1.90
C LYS A 46 -10.06 -5.71 -2.11
N LEU A 47 -10.58 -5.42 -3.31
CA LEU A 47 -12.01 -5.43 -3.60
C LEU A 47 -12.68 -6.80 -3.36
N PRO A 48 -12.09 -7.95 -3.78
CA PRO A 48 -12.67 -9.27 -3.50
C PRO A 48 -12.81 -9.55 -2.00
N GLN A 49 -11.85 -9.08 -1.18
CA GLN A 49 -11.92 -9.20 0.28
C GLN A 49 -13.06 -8.36 0.86
N ILE A 50 -13.23 -7.13 0.38
CA ILE A 50 -14.35 -6.25 0.77
C ILE A 50 -15.69 -6.91 0.40
N MET A 51 -15.82 -7.41 -0.83
CA MET A 51 -17.04 -8.08 -1.30
C MET A 51 -17.39 -9.30 -0.45
N LYS A 52 -16.41 -10.13 -0.08
CA LYS A 52 -16.63 -11.29 0.80
C LYS A 52 -17.22 -10.88 2.15
N ILE A 53 -16.69 -9.83 2.77
CA ILE A 53 -17.20 -9.33 4.06
C ILE A 53 -18.63 -8.82 3.91
N LEU A 54 -18.91 -8.06 2.85
CA LEU A 54 -20.24 -7.52 2.57
C LEU A 54 -21.26 -8.63 2.30
N GLN A 55 -20.88 -9.69 1.57
CA GLN A 55 -21.77 -10.81 1.25
C GLN A 55 -22.11 -11.66 2.47
N HIS A 56 -21.13 -11.95 3.33
CA HIS A 56 -21.35 -12.75 4.54
C HIS A 56 -21.90 -11.94 5.71
N GLY A 57 -21.83 -10.60 5.65
CA GLY A 57 -22.27 -9.69 6.71
C GLY A 57 -21.56 -9.94 8.05
N SER A 58 -20.39 -10.60 8.02
CA SER A 58 -19.70 -11.09 9.20
C SER A 58 -18.19 -11.05 8.99
N VAL A 59 -17.49 -10.61 10.03
CA VAL A 59 -16.02 -10.58 10.09
C VAL A 59 -15.45 -11.66 11.01
N ARG A 60 -16.26 -12.67 11.35
CA ARG A 60 -15.88 -13.76 12.25
C ARG A 60 -14.79 -14.61 11.58
N GLY A 61 -13.67 -14.83 12.28
CA GLY A 61 -12.49 -15.55 11.76
C GLY A 61 -11.42 -14.64 11.11
N LEU A 62 -11.70 -13.35 10.96
CA LEU A 62 -10.72 -12.37 10.49
C LEU A 62 -9.97 -11.74 11.68
N SER A 63 -8.64 -11.62 11.55
CA SER A 63 -7.85 -10.87 12.54
C SER A 63 -7.88 -9.38 12.22
N ILE A 64 -8.66 -8.61 12.99
CA ILE A 64 -8.76 -7.15 12.90
C ILE A 64 -7.39 -6.49 13.06
N VAL A 65 -6.58 -6.98 14.02
CA VAL A 65 -5.24 -6.47 14.32
C VAL A 65 -4.31 -6.58 13.11
N ALA A 66 -4.41 -7.65 12.33
CA ALA A 66 -3.58 -7.78 11.13
C ALA A 66 -3.95 -6.74 10.06
N PHE A 67 -5.24 -6.38 9.90
CA PHE A 67 -5.64 -5.30 8.99
C PHE A 67 -5.24 -3.92 9.51
N GLU A 68 -5.30 -3.68 10.81
CA GLU A 68 -4.75 -2.46 11.43
C GLU A 68 -3.24 -2.33 11.15
N LEU A 69 -2.49 -3.43 11.28
CA LEU A 69 -1.06 -3.47 10.98
C LEU A 69 -0.76 -3.26 9.48
N GLU A 70 -1.62 -3.71 8.57
CA GLU A 70 -1.47 -3.39 7.14
C GLU A 70 -1.55 -1.88 6.89
N VAL A 71 -2.53 -1.20 7.50
CA VAL A 71 -2.68 0.26 7.38
C VAL A 71 -1.45 0.99 7.91
N VAL A 72 -0.93 0.57 9.07
CA VAL A 72 0.30 1.14 9.66
C VAL A 72 1.51 0.90 8.76
N GLY A 73 1.67 -0.32 8.23
CA GLY A 73 2.76 -0.66 7.31
C GLY A 73 2.74 0.19 6.04
N TYR A 74 1.59 0.26 5.36
CA TYR A 74 1.47 1.09 4.15
C TYR A 74 1.70 2.58 4.44
N THR A 75 1.32 3.07 5.62
CA THR A 75 1.58 4.44 6.05
C THR A 75 3.08 4.73 6.17
N ILE A 76 3.84 3.83 6.81
CA ILE A 76 5.29 3.94 6.94
C ILE A 76 5.97 3.87 5.57
N ALA A 77 5.57 2.90 4.73
CA ALA A 77 6.11 2.76 3.39
C ALA A 77 5.88 4.01 2.52
N LEU A 78 4.66 4.53 2.54
CA LEU A 78 4.30 5.73 1.78
C LEU A 78 5.08 6.94 2.27
N ALA A 79 5.14 7.16 3.59
CA ALA A 79 5.93 8.23 4.18
C ALA A 79 7.41 8.12 3.78
N TYR A 80 7.95 6.91 3.61
CA TYR A 80 9.34 6.71 3.19
C TYR A 80 9.59 7.09 1.75
N CYS A 81 8.71 6.68 0.86
CA CYS A 81 8.82 7.07 -0.52
C CYS A 81 8.66 8.59 -0.70
N LEU A 82 7.77 9.23 0.08
CA LEU A 82 7.60 10.68 0.09
C LEU A 82 8.85 11.39 0.63
N HIS A 83 9.41 10.92 1.74
CA HIS A 83 10.59 11.52 2.36
C HIS A 83 11.85 11.39 1.49
N LYS A 84 12.03 10.26 0.79
CA LYS A 84 13.12 10.08 -0.18
C LYS A 84 12.87 10.78 -1.53
N GLY A 85 11.72 11.44 -1.70
CA GLY A 85 11.38 12.20 -2.92
C GLY A 85 11.21 11.32 -4.17
N LEU A 86 10.76 10.07 -3.99
CA LEU A 86 10.60 9.13 -5.11
C LEU A 86 9.49 9.60 -6.08
N PRO A 87 9.58 9.28 -7.38
CA PRO A 87 8.52 9.61 -8.33
C PRO A 87 7.22 8.86 -8.01
N PHE A 88 6.07 9.45 -8.36
CA PHE A 88 4.75 8.84 -8.14
C PHE A 88 4.61 7.43 -8.72
N SER A 89 5.29 7.13 -9.84
CA SER A 89 5.30 5.79 -10.42
C SER A 89 5.86 4.70 -9.48
N ALA A 90 6.64 5.07 -8.46
CA ALA A 90 7.25 4.15 -7.51
C ALA A 90 6.42 3.94 -6.24
N TYR A 91 5.63 4.94 -5.82
CA TYR A 91 4.85 4.86 -4.56
C TYR A 91 3.34 4.94 -4.75
N GLY A 92 2.87 5.23 -5.96
CA GLY A 92 1.45 5.40 -6.24
C GLY A 92 0.65 4.17 -5.81
N GLU A 93 1.19 2.96 -6.02
CA GLU A 93 0.55 1.72 -5.58
C GLU A 93 0.30 1.70 -4.07
N LEU A 94 1.25 2.19 -3.27
CA LEU A 94 1.19 2.22 -1.81
C LEU A 94 0.10 3.19 -1.34
N ALA A 95 -0.06 4.32 -2.02
CA ALA A 95 -1.12 5.29 -1.73
C ALA A 95 -2.52 4.69 -1.96
N PHE A 96 -2.74 4.01 -3.09
CA PHE A 96 -4.01 3.34 -3.36
C PHE A 96 -4.28 2.18 -2.41
N LEU A 97 -3.26 1.36 -2.12
CA LEU A 97 -3.37 0.26 -1.16
C LEU A 97 -3.70 0.77 0.25
N LEU A 98 -3.10 1.88 0.69
CA LEU A 98 -3.39 2.51 1.97
C LEU A 98 -4.85 2.96 2.06
N ILE A 99 -5.36 3.66 1.03
CA ILE A 99 -6.76 4.11 0.98
C ILE A 99 -7.70 2.90 1.10
N GLN A 100 -7.43 1.83 0.36
CA GLN A 100 -8.24 0.62 0.39
C GLN A 100 -8.17 -0.10 1.73
N ALA A 101 -7.00 -0.14 2.36
CA ALA A 101 -6.82 -0.74 3.68
C ALA A 101 -7.60 0.04 4.75
N ILE A 102 -7.61 1.37 4.69
CA ILE A 102 -8.41 2.22 5.60
C ILE A 102 -9.90 1.94 5.43
N ILE A 103 -10.40 1.90 4.18
CA ILE A 103 -11.80 1.58 3.88
C ILE A 103 -12.16 0.19 4.42
N LEU A 104 -11.29 -0.80 4.19
CA LEU A 104 -11.50 -2.17 4.66
C LEU A 104 -11.57 -2.25 6.19
N VAL A 105 -10.67 -1.57 6.92
CA VAL A 105 -10.71 -1.52 8.39
C VAL A 105 -11.99 -0.83 8.87
N ALA A 106 -12.44 0.24 8.22
CA ALA A 106 -13.70 0.92 8.56
C ALA A 106 -14.92 -0.01 8.40
N ILE A 107 -14.97 -0.77 7.30
CA ILE A 107 -16.01 -1.78 7.07
C ILE A 107 -15.94 -2.87 8.15
N ILE A 108 -14.73 -3.35 8.50
CA ILE A 108 -14.55 -4.35 9.53
C ILE A 108 -15.08 -3.87 10.89
N TYR A 109 -14.79 -2.61 11.28
CA TYR A 109 -15.30 -2.02 12.51
C TYR A 109 -16.82 -1.88 12.53
N TYR A 110 -17.43 -1.61 11.36
CA TYR A 110 -18.87 -1.55 11.22
C TYR A 110 -19.53 -2.92 11.47
N TYR A 111 -18.97 -4.00 10.91
CA TYR A 111 -19.48 -5.37 11.10
C TYR A 111 -19.02 -6.06 12.39
N SER A 112 -18.04 -5.51 13.11
CA SER A 112 -17.49 -6.08 14.35
C SER A 112 -18.15 -5.55 15.64
N GLN A 113 -19.34 -4.93 15.56
CA GLN A 113 -20.00 -4.35 16.73
C GLN A 113 -20.42 -5.43 17.75
N PRO A 114 -20.33 -5.13 19.07
CA PRO A 114 -19.88 -3.87 19.66
C PRO A 114 -18.35 -3.75 19.65
N VAL A 115 -17.83 -2.61 19.18
CA VAL A 115 -16.40 -2.32 19.24
C VAL A 115 -16.00 -1.88 20.66
N GLY A 116 -14.97 -2.49 21.22
CA GLY A 116 -14.47 -2.13 22.55
C GLY A 116 -13.79 -0.77 22.58
N MET A 117 -13.75 -0.12 23.76
CA MET A 117 -13.09 1.19 23.95
C MET A 117 -11.62 1.19 23.51
N LYS A 118 -10.92 0.05 23.65
CA LYS A 118 -9.53 -0.13 23.19
C LYS A 118 -9.36 0.10 21.68
N THR A 119 -10.36 -0.30 20.88
CA THR A 119 -10.34 -0.14 19.41
C THR A 119 -10.47 1.33 19.03
N TRP A 120 -11.36 2.07 19.71
CA TRP A 120 -11.51 3.52 19.51
C TRP A 120 -10.23 4.29 19.85
N ILE A 121 -9.56 3.94 20.96
CA ILE A 121 -8.29 4.56 21.34
C ILE A 121 -7.23 4.34 20.27
N ARG A 122 -7.12 3.13 19.70
CA ARG A 122 -6.18 2.84 18.61
C ARG A 122 -6.47 3.64 17.35
N ALA A 123 -7.75 3.75 16.97
CA ALA A 123 -8.16 4.52 15.80
C ALA A 123 -7.83 6.02 15.97
N LEU A 124 -8.11 6.59 17.14
CA LEU A 124 -7.76 7.97 17.47
C LEU A 124 -6.24 8.19 17.47
N LEU A 125 -5.49 7.27 18.07
CA LEU A 125 -4.02 7.31 18.09
C LEU A 125 -3.46 7.28 16.67
N TYR A 126 -3.99 6.41 15.81
CA TYR A 126 -3.60 6.35 14.40
C TYR A 126 -3.89 7.67 13.67
N CYS A 127 -5.08 8.25 13.86
CA CYS A 127 -5.44 9.53 13.23
C CYS A 127 -4.55 10.69 13.70
N ALA A 128 -4.05 10.65 14.94
CA ALA A 128 -3.13 11.64 15.47
C ALA A 128 -1.69 11.46 14.94
N LEU A 129 -1.21 10.21 14.82
CA LEU A 129 0.17 9.90 14.44
C LEU A 129 0.38 9.84 12.92
N ALA A 130 -0.57 9.30 12.14
CA ALA A 130 -0.36 9.12 10.70
C ALA A 130 0.03 10.42 9.97
N PRO A 131 -0.60 11.59 10.22
CA PRO A 131 -0.21 12.84 9.56
C PRO A 131 1.22 13.27 9.88
N THR A 132 1.69 13.09 11.12
CA THR A 132 3.06 13.47 11.51
C THR A 132 4.10 12.55 10.88
N ILE A 133 3.78 11.27 10.72
CA ILE A 133 4.58 10.29 9.99
C ILE A 133 4.67 10.68 8.51
N LEU A 134 3.54 10.96 7.85
CA LEU A 134 3.52 11.39 6.44
C LEU A 134 4.22 12.73 6.21
N ALA A 135 4.19 13.64 7.19
CA ALA A 135 4.92 14.90 7.12
C ALA A 135 6.45 14.72 7.21
N GLY A 136 6.93 13.49 7.46
CA GLY A 136 8.36 13.19 7.51
C GLY A 136 9.07 13.79 8.72
N GLN A 137 8.34 14.08 9.81
CA GLN A 137 8.88 14.67 11.04
C GLN A 137 9.53 13.64 11.98
N ILE A 138 9.79 12.42 11.50
CA ILE A 138 10.39 11.35 12.30
C ILE A 138 11.91 11.33 12.09
N ASP A 139 12.63 10.97 13.15
CA ASP A 139 14.06 10.68 13.08
C ASP A 139 14.40 9.68 11.95
N PRO A 140 15.34 10.02 11.04
CA PRO A 140 15.65 9.20 9.87
C PRO A 140 16.08 7.76 10.21
N ILE A 141 16.78 7.56 11.33
CA ILE A 141 17.30 6.24 11.73
C ILE A 141 16.14 5.36 12.20
N LEU A 142 15.27 5.92 13.03
CA LEU A 142 14.07 5.23 13.48
C LEU A 142 13.19 4.85 12.27
N PHE A 143 13.07 5.77 11.33
CA PHE A 143 12.22 5.61 10.17
C PHE A 143 12.74 4.54 9.19
N GLU A 144 14.05 4.47 8.96
CA GLU A 144 14.68 3.39 8.17
C GLU A 144 14.56 2.03 8.87
N ALA A 145 14.70 1.98 10.19
CA ALA A 145 14.49 0.75 10.96
C ALA A 145 13.02 0.25 10.89
N LEU A 146 12.04 1.17 10.98
CA LEU A 146 10.62 0.85 10.82
C LEU A 146 10.32 0.33 9.40
N TYR A 147 10.90 0.94 8.37
CA TYR A 147 10.72 0.50 6.99
C TYR A 147 11.33 -0.90 6.74
N ALA A 148 12.55 -1.16 7.23
CA ALA A 148 13.22 -2.45 7.10
C ALA A 148 12.44 -3.56 7.81
N SER A 149 11.85 -3.25 8.96
CA SER A 149 11.05 -4.19 9.75
C SER A 149 9.63 -4.38 9.23
N GLN A 150 9.11 -3.52 8.33
CA GLN A 150 7.73 -3.65 7.87
C GLN A 150 7.45 -5.01 7.22
N HIS A 151 8.39 -5.53 6.43
CA HIS A 151 8.20 -6.82 5.74
C HIS A 151 8.10 -7.97 6.73
N ALA A 152 8.87 -7.91 7.83
CA ALA A 152 8.76 -8.86 8.94
C ALA A 152 7.43 -8.70 9.70
N ILE A 153 6.95 -7.47 9.91
CA ILE A 153 5.65 -7.19 10.53
C ILE A 153 4.51 -7.75 9.67
N PHE A 154 4.54 -7.54 8.36
CA PHE A 154 3.54 -8.10 7.44
C PHE A 154 3.54 -9.63 7.47
N LEU A 155 4.71 -10.26 7.48
CA LEU A 155 4.83 -11.71 7.58
C LEU A 155 4.21 -12.21 8.90
N CYS A 156 4.60 -11.62 10.02
CA CYS A 156 4.10 -11.96 11.35
C CYS A 156 2.61 -11.63 11.55
N ALA A 157 2.05 -10.67 10.82
CA ALA A 157 0.62 -10.36 10.86
C ALA A 157 -0.21 -11.38 10.07
N LYS A 158 0.34 -11.93 8.99
CA LYS A 158 -0.34 -12.89 8.10
C LYS A 158 -0.23 -14.33 8.56
N ILE A 159 0.88 -14.73 9.19
CA ILE A 159 1.09 -16.10 9.68
C ILE A 159 -0.03 -16.55 10.65
N PRO A 160 -0.42 -15.77 11.68
CA PRO A 160 -1.52 -16.14 12.57
C PRO A 160 -2.88 -16.20 11.86
N GLN A 161 -3.12 -15.32 10.87
CA GLN A 161 -4.34 -15.37 10.05
C GLN A 161 -4.40 -16.64 9.20
N ILE A 162 -3.28 -17.05 8.59
CA ILE A 162 -3.20 -18.28 7.78
C ILE A 162 -3.44 -19.48 8.68
N TRP A 163 -2.74 -19.55 9.81
CA TRP A 163 -2.86 -20.66 10.76
C TRP A 163 -4.28 -20.77 11.32
N ALA A 164 -4.91 -19.66 11.73
CA ALA A 164 -6.28 -19.66 12.20
C ALA A 164 -7.28 -20.13 11.13
N ASN A 165 -7.07 -19.82 9.85
CA ASN A 165 -7.90 -20.35 8.76
C ASN A 165 -7.70 -21.85 8.53
N PHE A 166 -6.47 -22.36 8.71
CA PHE A 166 -6.17 -23.79 8.56
C PHE A 166 -6.66 -24.65 9.74
N SER A 167 -6.68 -24.10 10.96
CA SER A 167 -7.12 -24.82 12.17
C SER A 167 -8.64 -24.91 12.34
N VAL A 168 -9.43 -24.30 11.46
CA VAL A 168 -10.91 -24.40 11.44
C VAL A 168 -11.38 -25.62 10.61
N LYS A 169 -10.46 -26.54 10.26
CA LYS A 169 -10.78 -27.82 9.63
C LYS A 169 -11.02 -28.91 10.65
#